data_AF-A0A3E0Q004-F1
#
_entry.id   AF-A0A3E0Q004-F1
#
_cell.length_a   1.000
_cell.length_b   1.000
_cell.length_c   1.000
_cell.angle_alpha   90.00
_cell.angle_beta   90.00
_cell.angle_gamma   90.00
#
_symmetry.space_group_name_H-M   'P 1'
#
loop_
_entity.id
_entity.type
_entity.pdbx_description
1 polymer ?
#
loop_
_entity_poly.entity_id
_entity_poly.type
_entity_poly.pdbx_seq_one_letter_code
_entity_poly.pdbx_strand_id
1 'polypeptide(L)'
;MLERGFWIYVWDIRQNEDRYLYVGRTGDSSSANAASPFTRIGQHLDFRATAKGNALGKQLRRINVQPSQCTFEMLAIGPIFPEQETFDLHKPVRDIVGALEAALADELQDRGYNVIGTHGRRGVRQF
;
A
#
# COMPACT_ATOMS: atom_id res chain seq x y z
N MET A 1 3.02 -1.12 20.21
CA MET A 1 2.48 -0.69 18.88
C MET A 1 3.67 -0.49 17.97
N LEU A 2 3.59 -0.82 16.67
CA LEU A 2 4.73 -0.70 15.75
C LEU A 2 5.23 0.75 15.66
N GLU A 3 6.55 0.93 15.52
CA GLU A 3 7.18 2.25 15.44
C GLU A 3 6.82 3.03 14.17
N ARG A 4 6.95 4.35 14.25
CA ARG A 4 6.77 5.26 13.11
C ARG A 4 8.00 5.20 12.20
N GLY A 5 7.78 5.49 10.92
CA GLY A 5 8.82 5.41 9.90
C GLY A 5 8.25 4.97 8.56
N PHE A 6 9.13 4.63 7.64
CA PHE A 6 8.78 4.20 6.29
C PHE A 6 8.75 2.69 6.20
N TRP A 7 7.57 2.15 5.97
CA TRP A 7 7.29 0.72 5.87
C TRP A 7 6.76 0.41 4.49
N ILE A 8 6.99 -0.81 4.03
CA ILE A 8 6.27 -1.40 2.90
C ILE A 8 5.39 -2.51 3.46
N TYR A 9 4.18 -2.62 2.93
CA TYR A 9 3.27 -3.70 3.29
C TYR A 9 2.53 -4.23 2.08
N VAL A 10 2.15 -5.50 2.17
CA VAL A 10 1.29 -6.19 1.22
C VAL A 10 0.07 -6.69 1.95
N TRP A 11 -1.10 -6.34 1.45
CA TRP A 11 -2.35 -7.00 1.81
C TRP A 11 -2.56 -8.20 0.91
N ASP A 12 -2.72 -9.37 1.51
CA ASP A 12 -3.26 -10.57 0.88
C ASP A 12 -4.76 -10.62 1.17
N ILE A 13 -5.57 -10.51 0.12
CA ILE A 13 -7.03 -10.43 0.20
C ILE A 13 -7.61 -11.64 -0.52
N ARG A 14 -8.42 -12.44 0.17
CA ARG A 14 -9.05 -13.62 -0.42
C ARG A 14 -10.57 -13.49 -0.42
N GLN A 15 -11.19 -13.84 -1.54
CA GLN A 15 -12.64 -13.96 -1.67
C GLN A 15 -12.94 -15.29 -2.38
N ASN A 16 -13.47 -16.28 -1.67
CA ASN A 16 -13.62 -17.65 -2.17
C ASN A 16 -12.27 -18.20 -2.70
N GLU A 17 -12.19 -18.57 -3.97
CA GLU A 17 -10.97 -19.06 -4.64
C GLU A 17 -10.10 -17.93 -5.20
N ASP A 18 -10.63 -16.71 -5.27
CA ASP A 18 -9.90 -15.56 -5.80
C ASP A 18 -8.95 -14.97 -4.75
N ARG A 19 -7.78 -14.53 -5.24
CA ARG A 19 -6.75 -13.87 -4.44
C ARG A 19 -6.32 -12.57 -5.09
N TYR A 20 -6.25 -11.52 -4.29
CA TYR A 20 -5.83 -10.18 -4.70
C TYR A 20 -4.74 -9.68 -3.77
N LEU A 21 -3.72 -9.02 -4.32
CA LEU A 21 -2.67 -8.38 -3.56
C LEU A 21 -2.79 -6.86 -3.68
N TYR A 22 -2.64 -6.14 -2.57
CA TYR A 22 -2.47 -4.68 -2.60
C TYR A 22 -1.15 -4.32 -1.94
N VAL A 23 -0.26 -3.69 -2.70
CA VAL A 23 1.00 -3.17 -2.17
C VAL A 23 0.80 -1.73 -1.73
N GLY A 24 1.27 -1.40 -0.53
CA GLY A 24 1.24 -0.06 0.00
C GLY A 24 2.47 0.27 0.82
N ARG A 25 2.57 1.54 1.20
CA ARG A 25 3.63 2.02 2.09
C ARG A 25 3.13 3.04 3.11
N THR A 26 4.01 3.36 4.06
CA THR A 26 3.91 4.55 4.92
C THR A 26 4.85 5.65 4.43
N GLY A 27 4.80 6.82 5.07
CA GLY A 27 5.49 8.03 4.59
C GLY A 27 4.59 8.86 3.69
N ASP A 28 3.71 9.65 4.29
CA ASP A 28 2.66 10.36 3.55
C ASP A 28 3.19 11.35 2.53
N SER A 29 2.44 11.56 1.45
CA SER A 29 2.82 12.51 0.39
C SER A 29 2.57 13.97 0.77
N SER A 30 1.73 14.21 1.79
CA SER A 30 1.25 15.53 2.20
C SER A 30 1.70 15.96 3.60
N SER A 31 2.50 15.16 4.30
CA SER A 31 3.05 15.53 5.61
C SER A 31 4.37 14.79 5.88
N ALA A 32 5.17 15.32 6.81
CA ALA A 32 6.38 14.66 7.30
C ALA A 32 6.10 13.45 8.22
N ASN A 33 4.82 13.18 8.52
CA ASN A 33 4.44 12.12 9.42
C ASN A 33 4.49 10.77 8.68
N ALA A 34 5.46 9.95 9.05
CA ALA A 34 5.54 8.57 8.57
C ALA A 34 4.86 7.65 9.58
N ALA A 35 3.53 7.51 9.48
CA ALA A 35 2.75 6.67 10.40
C ALA A 35 3.20 5.20 10.37
N SER A 36 2.88 4.42 11.40
CA SER A 36 3.14 2.98 11.41
C SER A 36 2.07 2.20 10.62
N PRO A 37 2.36 0.96 10.19
CA PRO A 37 1.40 0.13 9.46
C PRO A 37 0.12 -0.14 10.25
N PHE A 38 0.19 -0.15 11.58
CA PHE A 38 -0.96 -0.41 12.44
C PHE A 38 -2.07 0.65 12.25
N THR A 39 -1.69 1.93 12.11
CA THR A 39 -2.65 3.00 11.79
C THR A 39 -3.28 2.82 10.40
N ARG A 40 -2.52 2.25 9.45
CA ARG A 40 -3.01 2.00 8.08
C ARG A 40 -4.00 0.86 8.00
N ILE A 41 -3.90 -0.15 8.88
CA ILE A 41 -4.89 -1.24 8.97
C ILE A 41 -6.30 -0.68 9.16
N GLY A 42 -6.50 0.15 10.18
CA GLY A 42 -7.83 0.71 10.47
C GLY A 42 -8.38 1.56 9.32
N GLN A 43 -7.52 2.32 8.64
CA GLN A 43 -7.93 3.16 7.51
C GLN A 43 -8.34 2.35 6.27
N HIS A 44 -7.58 1.30 5.95
CA HIS A 44 -7.86 0.46 4.78
C HIS A 44 -9.12 -0.38 4.96
N LEU A 45 -9.40 -0.79 6.20
CA LEU A 45 -10.58 -1.58 6.56
C LEU A 45 -11.81 -0.72 6.91
N ASP A 46 -11.70 0.61 6.86
CA ASP A 46 -12.86 1.49 6.99
C ASP A 46 -13.61 1.63 5.66
N PHE A 47 -14.59 0.77 5.46
CA PHE A 47 -15.36 0.69 4.22
C PHE A 47 -16.52 1.69 4.13
N ARG A 48 -16.71 2.56 5.13
CA ARG A 48 -17.74 3.61 5.10
C ARG A 48 -17.54 4.52 3.88
N ALA A 49 -18.64 5.02 3.31
CA ALA A 49 -18.60 5.90 2.13
C ALA A 49 -17.82 7.21 2.40
N THR A 50 -17.83 7.69 3.64
CA THR A 50 -17.16 8.92 4.08
C THR A 50 -15.72 8.70 4.55
N ALA A 51 -15.24 7.46 4.60
CA ALA A 51 -13.91 7.14 5.11
C ALA A 51 -12.81 7.78 4.26
N LYS A 52 -11.89 8.47 4.93
CA LYS A 52 -10.68 9.04 4.31
C LYS A 52 -9.55 8.00 4.44
N GLY A 53 -8.75 7.83 3.41
CA GLY A 53 -7.62 6.87 3.41
C GLY A 53 -7.99 5.41 3.06
N ASN A 54 -9.21 5.14 2.62
CA ASN A 54 -9.70 3.81 2.23
C ASN A 54 -9.32 3.39 0.80
N ALA A 55 -8.06 3.61 0.40
CA ALA A 55 -7.60 3.33 -0.96
C ALA A 55 -7.83 1.86 -1.34
N LEU A 56 -7.52 0.91 -0.44
CA LEU A 56 -7.80 -0.51 -0.64
C LEU A 56 -9.29 -0.78 -0.90
N GLY A 57 -10.17 -0.32 0.00
CA GLY A 57 -11.62 -0.52 -0.15
C GLY A 57 -12.22 0.10 -1.42
N LYS A 58 -11.62 1.18 -1.94
CA LYS A 58 -12.00 1.74 -3.25
C LYS A 58 -11.56 0.84 -4.40
N GLN A 59 -10.37 0.26 -4.33
CA GLN A 59 -9.87 -0.65 -5.36
C GLN A 59 -10.71 -1.93 -5.44
N LEU A 60 -11.04 -2.54 -4.30
CA LEU A 60 -11.91 -3.73 -4.25
C LEU A 60 -13.27 -3.46 -4.89
N ARG A 61 -13.92 -2.35 -4.54
CA ARG A 61 -15.19 -1.96 -5.15
C ARG A 61 -15.08 -1.72 -6.66
N ARG A 62 -13.98 -1.16 -7.14
CA ARG A 62 -13.73 -0.92 -8.58
C ARG A 62 -13.69 -2.22 -9.38
N ILE A 63 -13.25 -3.32 -8.77
CA ILE A 63 -13.21 -4.65 -9.39
C ILE A 63 -14.39 -5.54 -8.97
N ASN A 64 -15.45 -4.96 -8.42
CA ASN A 64 -16.66 -5.65 -7.94
C ASN A 64 -16.43 -6.69 -6.83
N VAL A 65 -15.34 -6.57 -6.07
CA VAL A 65 -15.06 -7.39 -4.89
C VAL A 65 -15.67 -6.73 -3.65
N GLN A 66 -16.52 -7.48 -2.92
CA GLN A 66 -17.18 -6.99 -1.71
C GLN A 66 -16.28 -7.19 -0.49
N PRO A 67 -15.82 -6.12 0.18
CA PRO A 67 -14.88 -6.27 1.29
C PRO A 67 -15.41 -7.07 2.47
N SER A 68 -16.73 -7.06 2.71
CA SER A 68 -17.37 -7.84 3.78
C SER A 68 -17.34 -9.36 3.56
N GLN A 69 -17.03 -9.81 2.34
CA GLN A 69 -16.90 -11.21 1.97
C GLN A 69 -15.44 -11.65 1.83
N CYS A 70 -14.49 -10.77 2.18
CA CYS A 70 -13.07 -11.03 2.04
C CYS A 70 -12.43 -11.40 3.39
N THR A 71 -11.35 -12.18 3.34
CA THR A 71 -10.37 -12.25 4.42
C THR A 71 -9.17 -11.37 4.07
N PHE A 72 -8.53 -10.82 5.10
CA PHE A 72 -7.44 -9.87 4.95
C PHE A 72 -6.27 -10.27 5.84
N GLU A 73 -5.10 -10.45 5.23
CA GLU A 73 -3.83 -10.60 5.93
C GLU A 73 -2.89 -9.49 5.48
N MET A 74 -2.20 -8.83 6.42
CA MET A 74 -1.22 -7.81 6.08
C MET A 74 0.17 -8.26 6.52
N LEU A 75 1.08 -8.37 5.56
CA LEU A 75 2.51 -8.49 5.82
C LEU A 75 3.13 -7.11 5.72
N ALA A 76 3.81 -6.65 6.77
CA ALA A 76 4.53 -5.38 6.78
C ALA A 76 6.01 -5.61 7.12
N ILE A 77 6.89 -4.94 6.39
CA ILE A 77 8.34 -4.99 6.58
C ILE A 77 8.83 -3.57 6.88
N GLY A 78 9.57 -3.43 7.98
CA GLY A 78 10.22 -2.17 8.32
C GLY A 78 10.34 -1.88 9.82
N PRO A 79 10.51 -0.59 10.16
CA PRO A 79 10.68 0.51 9.22
C PRO A 79 11.98 0.32 8.40
N ILE A 80 11.87 0.46 7.08
CA ILE A 80 13.02 0.42 6.16
C ILE A 80 13.90 1.66 6.38
N PHE A 81 13.25 2.80 6.66
CA PHE A 81 13.89 4.03 7.06
C PHE A 81 13.17 4.63 8.27
N PRO A 82 13.90 5.28 9.19
CA PRO A 82 13.28 5.97 10.32
C PRO A 82 12.43 7.15 9.84
N GLU A 83 11.52 7.60 10.71
CA GLU A 83 10.81 8.86 10.50
C GLU A 83 11.79 10.04 10.39
N GLN A 84 11.46 11.03 9.56
CA GLN A 84 12.30 12.20 9.33
C GLN A 84 11.77 13.40 10.11
N GLU A 85 12.67 14.24 10.62
CA GLU A 85 12.33 15.39 11.44
C GLU A 85 11.59 16.50 10.66
N THR A 86 11.90 16.62 9.36
CA THR A 86 11.36 17.68 8.51
C THR A 86 10.79 17.11 7.22
N PHE A 87 9.86 17.85 6.62
CA PHE A 87 9.25 17.42 5.36
C PHE A 87 10.25 17.41 4.19
N ASP A 88 11.30 18.23 4.24
CA ASP A 88 12.33 18.26 3.20
C ASP A 88 13.27 17.05 3.29
N LEU A 89 13.56 16.56 4.50
CA LEU A 89 14.25 15.27 4.69
C LEU A 89 13.33 14.07 4.37
N HIS A 90 12.02 14.21 4.60
CA HIS A 90 11.02 13.19 4.31
C HIS A 90 10.85 12.91 2.82
N LYS A 91 10.85 13.95 1.96
CA LYS A 91 10.58 13.81 0.52
C LYS A 91 11.52 12.84 -0.20
N PRO A 92 12.87 12.92 -0.07
CA PRO A 92 13.76 11.96 -0.71
C PRO A 92 13.50 10.52 -0.27
N VAL A 93 13.30 10.30 1.04
CA VAL A 93 13.04 8.96 1.59
C VAL A 93 11.69 8.43 1.11
N ARG A 94 10.66 9.29 1.07
CA ARG A 94 9.34 8.98 0.49
C ARG A 94 9.48 8.52 -0.96
N ASP A 95 10.29 9.20 -1.76
CA ASP A 95 10.45 8.89 -3.18
C ASP A 95 11.16 7.55 -3.39
N ILE A 96 12.17 7.24 -2.57
CA ILE A 96 12.84 5.93 -2.55
C ILE A 96 11.82 4.83 -2.21
N VAL A 97 11.04 5.01 -1.14
CA VAL A 97 10.09 3.99 -0.69
C VAL A 97 8.91 3.86 -1.65
N GLY A 98 8.52 4.95 -2.33
CA GLY A 98 7.56 4.93 -3.43
C GLY A 98 8.06 4.16 -4.65
N ALA A 99 9.34 4.29 -4.99
CA ALA A 99 9.97 3.49 -6.03
C ALA A 99 10.03 1.99 -5.65
N LEU A 100 10.34 1.68 -4.39
CA LEU A 100 10.33 0.30 -3.87
C LEU A 100 8.92 -0.31 -3.87
N GLU A 101 7.89 0.46 -3.46
CA GLU A 101 6.48 0.07 -3.54
C GLU A 101 6.08 -0.29 -4.98
N ALA A 102 6.44 0.57 -5.95
CA ALA A 102 6.16 0.32 -7.36
C ALA A 102 6.89 -0.92 -7.90
N ALA A 103 8.20 -1.05 -7.60
CA ALA A 103 8.99 -2.19 -8.03
C ALA A 103 8.49 -3.52 -7.45
N LEU A 104 8.03 -3.53 -6.19
CA LEU A 104 7.43 -4.71 -5.59
C LEU A 104 6.09 -5.08 -6.25
N ALA A 105 5.26 -4.09 -6.56
CA ALA A 105 4.00 -4.32 -7.27
C ALA A 105 4.23 -4.88 -8.68
N ASP A 106 5.23 -4.38 -9.41
CA ASP A 106 5.62 -4.89 -10.74
C ASP A 106 6.13 -6.33 -10.62
N GLU A 107 7.05 -6.62 -9.71
CA GLU A 107 7.60 -7.97 -9.50
C GLU A 107 6.51 -9.00 -9.14
N LEU A 108 5.53 -8.62 -8.31
CA LEU A 108 4.42 -9.49 -7.97
C LEU A 108 3.50 -9.76 -9.18
N GLN A 109 3.27 -8.77 -10.04
CA GLN A 109 2.54 -8.97 -11.29
C GLN A 109 3.30 -9.87 -12.27
N ASP A 110 4.61 -9.67 -12.42
CA ASP A 110 5.47 -10.49 -13.29
C ASP A 110 5.50 -11.97 -12.84
N ARG A 111 5.34 -12.22 -11.54
CA ARG A 111 5.17 -13.57 -10.97
C ARG A 111 3.76 -14.15 -11.12
N GLY A 112 2.82 -13.41 -11.71
CA GLY A 112 1.45 -13.85 -11.96
C GLY A 112 0.46 -13.60 -10.83
N TYR A 113 0.80 -12.80 -9.81
CA TYR A 113 -0.16 -12.42 -8.79
C TYR A 113 -1.11 -11.32 -9.30
N ASN A 114 -2.37 -11.38 -8.88
CA ASN A 114 -3.36 -10.34 -9.18
C ASN A 114 -3.17 -9.14 -8.24
N VAL A 115 -2.33 -8.19 -8.65
CA VAL A 115 -2.08 -6.96 -7.88
C VAL A 115 -3.09 -5.87 -8.23
N ILE A 116 -3.76 -5.33 -7.22
CA ILE A 116 -4.76 -4.27 -7.34
C ILE A 116 -4.21 -2.95 -6.82
N GLY A 117 -4.59 -1.83 -7.45
CA GLY A 117 -4.09 -0.50 -7.12
C GLY A 117 -3.57 0.24 -8.32
N THR A 118 -2.97 1.40 -8.07
CA THR A 118 -2.27 2.16 -9.10
C THR A 118 -0.86 2.40 -8.58
N HIS A 119 0.07 1.68 -9.17
CA HIS A 119 1.51 1.80 -8.95
C HIS A 119 2.05 2.34 -10.28
N GLY A 120 2.87 3.39 -10.25
CA GLY A 120 3.27 4.11 -11.47
C GLY A 120 3.85 3.14 -12.50
N ARG A 121 3.10 2.83 -13.56
CA ARG A 121 3.54 1.91 -14.63
C ARG A 121 4.88 2.40 -15.17
N ARG A 122 5.88 1.52 -15.23
CA ARG A 122 6.95 1.67 -16.23
C ARG A 122 6.27 1.77 -17.60
N GLY A 123 6.37 2.94 -18.23
CA GLY A 123 6.07 3.07 -19.64
C GLY A 123 6.91 2.03 -20.38
N VAL A 124 6.24 1.12 -21.09
CA VAL A 124 6.89 0.14 -21.97
C VAL A 124 7.76 0.95 -22.94
N ARG A 125 9.07 0.95 -22.74
CA ARG A 125 10.01 1.39 -23.77
C ARG A 125 9.99 0.31 -24.84
N GLN A 126 9.18 0.51 -25.86
CA GLN A 126 9.39 -0.15 -27.14
C GLN A 126 10.75 0.35 -27.67
N PHE A 127 11.69 -0.57 -27.84
CA PHE A 127 12.85 -0.38 -28.69
C PHE A 127 12.48 -0.79 -30.11
#